data_AF-A0A0R2DJ81-F1
#
_entry.id   AF-A0A0R2DJ81-F1
#
_cell.length_a   1.000
_cell.length_b   1.000
_cell.length_c   1.000
_cell.angle_alpha   90.00
_cell.angle_beta   90.00
_cell.angle_gamma   90.00
#
_symmetry.space_group_name_H-M   'P 1'
#
loop_
_entity.id
_entity.type
_entity.pdbx_description
1 polymer ?
#
loop_
_entity_poly.entity_id
_entity_poly.type
_entity_poly.pdbx_seq_one_letter_code
_entity_poly.pdbx_strand_id
1 'polypeptide(L)'
;MANHLLTICNHIKSELIKESPKITVTSICKLANVHRSTFYRYFHQGLEQAYLYIFTEEVRMIFNRRSQSLDLKFKNLVLLLQTEKLLFAQLKTKIAVDLQLETLNRLMVHFLTKNDYPVLKSNRMYELVSRSNASRIIQWMSLDFNDNHENVIYDLIFSLRILEKLV
;
A
#
# COMPACT_ATOMS: atom_id res chain seq x y z
N MET A 1 17.01 -18.59 3.29
CA MET A 1 16.81 -17.31 2.56
C MET A 1 15.61 -16.50 3.07
N ALA A 2 14.45 -17.10 3.38
CA ALA A 2 13.27 -16.37 3.85
C ALA A 2 13.49 -15.54 5.15
N ASN A 3 14.34 -16.01 6.08
CA ASN A 3 14.60 -15.29 7.33
C ASN A 3 15.25 -13.92 7.13
N HIS A 4 16.22 -13.77 6.22
CA HIS A 4 16.91 -12.49 6.05
C HIS A 4 16.00 -11.41 5.45
N LEU A 5 15.13 -11.79 4.50
CA LEU A 5 14.16 -10.85 3.93
C LEU A 5 13.20 -10.34 5.00
N LEU A 6 12.63 -11.26 5.80
CA LEU A 6 11.73 -10.89 6.90
C LEU A 6 12.41 -10.01 7.95
N THR A 7 13.64 -10.35 8.35
CA THR A 7 14.42 -9.53 9.30
C THR A 7 14.66 -8.13 8.75
N ILE A 8 15.09 -8.00 7.49
CA ILE A 8 15.29 -6.70 6.82
C ILE A 8 13.98 -5.92 6.83
N CYS A 9 12.86 -6.51 6.39
CA CYS A 9 11.56 -5.85 6.34
C CYS A 9 11.07 -5.36 7.71
N ASN A 10 11.23 -6.17 8.76
CA ASN A 10 10.85 -5.79 10.12
C ASN A 10 11.65 -4.59 10.64
N HIS A 11 12.95 -4.53 10.32
CA HIS A 11 13.83 -3.46 10.78
C HIS A 11 13.60 -2.17 10.01
N ILE A 12 13.33 -2.29 8.70
CA ILE A 12 12.83 -1.18 7.89
C ILE A 12 11.59 -0.58 8.57
N LYS A 13 10.59 -1.40 8.89
CA LYS A 13 9.34 -0.95 9.53
C LYS A 13 9.56 -0.32 10.92
N SER A 14 10.42 -0.90 11.75
CA SER A 14 10.67 -0.33 13.09
C SER A 14 11.35 1.02 13.05
N GLU A 15 12.21 1.25 12.05
CA GLU A 15 12.91 2.52 11.89
C GLU A 15 12.05 3.59 11.25
N LEU A 16 11.11 3.19 10.39
CA LEU A 16 10.12 4.04 9.76
C LEU A 16 9.14 4.71 10.74
N ILE A 17 8.75 3.98 11.78
CA ILE A 17 7.84 4.46 12.83
C ILE A 17 8.54 5.49 13.72
N LYS A 18 9.86 5.44 13.82
CA LYS A 18 10.63 6.47 14.52
C LYS A 18 10.71 7.66 13.56
N GLU A 19 10.36 8.86 14.03
CA GLU A 19 10.53 10.14 13.31
C GLU A 19 12.03 10.49 13.10
N SER A 20 12.85 9.52 12.71
CA SER A 20 14.28 9.66 12.55
C SER A 20 14.62 10.22 11.18
N PRO A 21 15.56 11.18 11.12
CA PRO A 21 15.93 11.83 9.87
C PRO A 21 16.79 10.87 9.03
N LYS A 22 16.21 10.41 7.91
CA LYS A 22 16.84 9.64 6.82
C LYS A 22 17.34 8.24 7.19
N ILE A 23 16.45 7.27 6.98
CA ILE A 23 16.82 5.86 6.91
C ILE A 23 17.73 5.61 5.69
N THR A 24 18.77 4.80 5.88
CA THR A 24 19.72 4.42 4.84
C THR A 24 19.84 2.90 4.74
N VAL A 25 20.22 2.38 3.56
CA VAL A 25 20.51 0.95 3.40
C VAL A 25 21.56 0.50 4.44
N THR A 26 22.55 1.34 4.70
CA THR A 26 23.61 1.06 5.67
C THR A 26 23.08 0.92 7.10
N SER A 27 22.18 1.81 7.54
CA SER A 27 21.61 1.74 8.89
C SER A 27 20.75 0.49 9.05
N ILE A 28 19.89 0.18 8.07
CA ILE A 28 19.07 -1.04 8.07
C ILE A 28 19.93 -2.30 8.10
N CYS A 29 20.96 -2.38 7.25
CA CYS A 29 21.83 -3.55 7.20
C CYS A 29 22.56 -3.79 8.53
N LYS A 30 23.01 -2.72 9.18
CA LYS A 30 23.63 -2.78 10.52
C LYS A 30 22.62 -3.30 11.56
N LEU A 31 21.42 -2.74 11.59
CA LEU A 31 20.39 -3.12 12.54
C LEU A 31 19.95 -4.58 12.34
N ALA A 32 19.74 -4.99 11.09
CA ALA A 32 19.32 -6.35 10.74
C ALA A 32 20.46 -7.39 10.79
N ASN A 33 21.68 -6.98 11.14
CA ASN A 33 22.89 -7.80 11.13
C ASN A 33 23.08 -8.56 9.81
N VAL A 34 22.96 -7.84 8.68
CA VAL A 34 23.15 -8.38 7.32
C VAL A 34 24.13 -7.54 6.52
N HIS A 35 24.82 -8.17 5.57
CA HIS A 35 25.67 -7.44 4.65
C HIS A 35 24.84 -6.66 3.61
N ARG A 36 25.36 -5.53 3.13
CA ARG A 36 24.67 -4.72 2.09
C ARG A 36 24.40 -5.51 0.81
N SER A 37 25.28 -6.44 0.44
CA SER A 37 25.07 -7.32 -0.71
C SER A 37 23.84 -8.23 -0.54
N THR A 38 23.53 -8.65 0.70
CA THR A 38 22.31 -9.40 1.02
C THR A 38 21.08 -8.54 0.80
N PHE A 39 21.10 -7.28 1.23
CA PHE A 39 20.02 -6.33 0.95
C PHE A 39 19.81 -6.14 -0.56
N TYR A 40 20.86 -5.83 -1.31
CA TYR A 40 20.77 -5.60 -2.76
C TYR A 40 20.47 -6.87 -3.56
N ARG A 41 20.56 -8.07 -2.96
CA ARG A 41 20.07 -9.32 -3.57
C ARG A 41 18.54 -9.37 -3.59
N TYR A 42 17.86 -8.70 -2.64
CA TYR A 42 16.41 -8.62 -2.59
C TYR A 42 15.86 -7.32 -3.20
N PHE A 43 16.55 -6.21 -2.99
CA PHE A 43 16.09 -4.87 -3.37
C PHE A 43 17.14 -4.16 -4.22
N HIS A 44 17.20 -4.52 -5.50
CA HIS A 44 18.18 -3.99 -6.46
C HIS A 44 18.08 -2.47 -6.63
N GLN A 45 16.88 -1.91 -6.50
CA GLN A 45 16.63 -0.47 -6.67
C GLN A 45 16.72 0.31 -5.35
N GLY A 46 17.13 -0.34 -4.26
CA GLY A 46 17.35 0.32 -2.98
C GLY A 46 16.12 0.35 -2.07
N LEU A 47 16.05 1.37 -1.21
CA LEU A 47 15.05 1.45 -0.14
C LEU A 47 13.63 1.65 -0.65
N GLU A 48 13.44 2.45 -1.69
CA GLU A 48 12.11 2.71 -2.26
C GLU A 48 11.42 1.40 -2.66
N GLN A 49 12.14 0.51 -3.33
CA GLN A 49 11.62 -0.83 -3.68
C GLN A 49 11.33 -1.69 -2.45
N ALA A 50 12.19 -1.65 -1.44
CA ALA A 50 11.98 -2.39 -0.20
C ALA A 50 10.72 -1.93 0.54
N TYR A 51 10.47 -0.62 0.58
CA TYR A 51 9.25 -0.06 1.15
C TYR A 51 8.00 -0.47 0.39
N LEU A 52 8.04 -0.35 -0.94
CA LEU A 52 6.92 -0.75 -1.79
C LEU A 52 6.58 -2.22 -1.61
N TYR A 53 7.60 -3.08 -1.47
CA TYR A 53 7.40 -4.49 -1.18
C TYR A 53 6.68 -4.71 0.17
N ILE A 54 7.15 -4.08 1.24
CA ILE A 54 6.54 -4.19 2.58
C ILE A 54 5.08 -3.72 2.54
N PHE A 55 4.86 -2.51 1.99
CA PHE A 55 3.53 -1.93 1.86
C PHE A 55 2.58 -2.84 1.06
N THR A 56 3.06 -3.41 -0.06
CA THR A 56 2.29 -4.36 -0.89
C THR A 56 1.84 -5.57 -0.08
N GLU A 57 2.74 -6.15 0.71
CA GLU A 57 2.43 -7.33 1.51
C GLU A 57 1.45 -7.01 2.65
N GLU A 58 1.51 -5.82 3.25
CA GLU A 58 0.54 -5.40 4.28
C GLU A 58 -0.86 -5.16 3.72
N VAL A 59 -0.96 -4.48 2.58
CA VAL A 59 -2.22 -4.32 1.86
C VAL A 59 -2.77 -5.70 1.48
N ARG A 60 -1.93 -6.60 0.95
CA ARG A 60 -2.32 -7.97 0.65
C ARG A 60 -2.83 -8.71 1.90
N MET A 61 -2.19 -8.54 3.05
CA MET A 61 -2.65 -9.13 4.33
C MET A 61 -4.02 -8.59 4.75
N ILE A 62 -4.27 -7.29 4.63
CA ILE A 62 -5.59 -6.69 4.91
C ILE A 62 -6.66 -7.34 4.03
N PHE A 63 -6.43 -7.40 2.73
CA PHE A 63 -7.44 -7.84 1.77
C PHE A 63 -7.65 -9.36 1.73
N ASN A 64 -6.64 -10.17 2.09
CA ASN A 64 -6.74 -11.63 2.18
C ASN A 64 -7.44 -12.13 3.45
N ARG A 65 -7.72 -11.27 4.45
CA ARG A 65 -8.49 -11.66 5.65
C ARG A 65 -9.93 -11.98 5.29
N ARG A 66 -10.25 -13.27 5.14
CA ARG A 66 -11.58 -13.74 4.71
C ARG A 66 -12.72 -13.38 5.67
N SER A 67 -12.44 -13.24 6.96
CA SER A 67 -13.44 -12.96 8.00
C SER A 67 -13.86 -11.49 8.09
N GLN A 68 -13.20 -10.57 7.39
CA GLN A 68 -13.47 -9.14 7.48
C GLN A 68 -14.39 -8.67 6.35
N SER A 69 -15.36 -7.81 6.69
CA SER A 69 -16.17 -7.10 5.69
C SER A 69 -15.32 -6.18 4.83
N LEU A 70 -15.82 -5.84 3.65
CA LEU A 70 -15.16 -4.89 2.75
C LEU A 70 -14.92 -3.54 3.41
N ASP A 71 -15.94 -3.05 4.12
CA ASP A 71 -15.87 -1.79 4.84
C ASP A 71 -14.71 -1.80 5.85
N LEU A 72 -14.57 -2.89 6.61
CA LEU A 72 -13.48 -3.05 7.57
C LEU A 72 -12.10 -3.16 6.90
N LYS A 73 -12.03 -3.78 5.71
CA LYS A 73 -10.79 -3.84 4.92
C LYS A 73 -10.37 -2.45 4.43
N PHE A 74 -11.31 -1.64 3.94
CA PHE A 74 -11.03 -0.25 3.56
C PHE A 74 -10.65 0.61 4.76
N LYS A 75 -11.31 0.44 5.92
CA LYS A 75 -10.90 1.09 7.17
C LYS A 75 -9.44 0.76 7.53
N ASN A 76 -9.07 -0.52 7.46
CA ASN A 76 -7.70 -0.95 7.75
C ASN A 76 -6.69 -0.43 6.72
N LEU A 77 -7.06 -0.36 5.43
CA LEU A 77 -6.21 0.24 4.39
C LEU A 77 -5.97 1.74 4.66
N VAL A 78 -7.02 2.48 4.99
CA VAL A 78 -6.94 3.91 5.28
C VAL A 78 -6.10 4.17 6.53
N LEU A 79 -6.27 3.35 7.58
CA LEU A 79 -5.44 3.42 8.78
C LEU A 79 -3.96 3.15 8.47
N LEU A 80 -3.66 2.12 7.67
CA LEU A 80 -2.29 1.83 7.21
C LEU A 80 -1.70 3.03 6.47
N LEU A 81 -2.45 3.65 5.56
CA LEU A 81 -1.99 4.82 4.81
C LEU A 81 -1.69 6.02 5.73
N GLN A 82 -2.48 6.22 6.80
CA GLN A 82 -2.23 7.28 7.78
C GLN A 82 -0.99 7.00 8.64
N THR A 83 -0.79 5.77 9.09
CA THR A 83 0.41 5.42 9.87
C THR A 83 1.68 5.57 9.05
N GLU A 84 1.57 5.42 7.73
CA GLU A 84 2.67 5.56 6.79
C GLU A 84 2.76 7.01 6.21
N LYS A 85 2.04 7.99 6.77
CA LYS A 85 2.03 9.40 6.29
C LYS A 85 3.45 10.00 6.19
N LEU A 86 4.24 9.84 7.25
CA LEU A 86 5.62 10.36 7.31
C LEU A 86 6.53 9.69 6.26
N LEU A 87 6.25 8.43 5.97
CA LEU A 87 6.92 7.64 4.95
C LEU A 87 6.66 8.14 3.55
N PHE A 88 5.39 8.36 3.23
CA PHE A 88 4.99 8.93 1.95
C PHE A 88 5.58 10.33 1.77
N ALA A 89 5.67 11.12 2.84
CA ALA A 89 6.34 12.41 2.82
C ALA A 89 7.86 12.33 2.56
N GLN A 90 8.51 11.19 2.86
CA GLN A 90 9.91 10.94 2.55
C GLN A 90 10.13 10.41 1.13
N LEU A 91 9.15 9.70 0.56
CA LEU A 91 9.19 9.10 -0.78
C LEU A 91 8.82 10.07 -1.92
N LYS A 92 9.07 11.38 -1.78
CA LYS A 92 8.64 12.48 -2.68
C LYS A 92 9.05 12.38 -4.17
N THR A 93 9.69 11.31 -4.62
CA THR A 93 10.04 11.13 -6.01
C THR A 93 8.79 10.75 -6.82
N LYS A 94 8.60 11.39 -7.99
CA LYS A 94 7.48 11.08 -8.91
C LYS A 94 7.39 9.59 -9.25
N ILE A 95 8.54 8.91 -9.33
CA ILE A 95 8.66 7.49 -9.61
C ILE A 95 8.04 6.63 -8.50
N ALA A 96 8.23 7.00 -7.22
CA ALA A 96 7.64 6.26 -6.11
C ALA A 96 6.12 6.37 -6.08
N VAL A 97 5.57 7.55 -6.41
CA VAL A 97 4.12 7.78 -6.48
C VAL A 97 3.46 6.97 -7.60
N ASP A 98 4.07 6.93 -8.79
CA ASP A 98 3.55 6.15 -9.92
C ASP A 98 3.59 4.63 -9.63
N LEU A 99 4.67 4.14 -9.01
CA LEU A 99 4.74 2.74 -8.59
C LEU A 99 3.72 2.41 -7.50
N GLN A 100 3.42 3.36 -6.59
CA GLN A 100 2.38 3.19 -5.56
C GLN A 100 0.99 3.12 -6.17
N LEU A 101 0.68 3.99 -7.15
CA LEU A 101 -0.57 3.93 -7.91
C LEU A 101 -0.75 2.57 -8.54
N GLU A 102 0.27 2.11 -9.26
CA GLU A 102 0.19 0.86 -9.99
C GLU A 102 0.07 -0.33 -9.04
N THR A 103 0.78 -0.30 -7.91
CA THR A 103 0.71 -1.32 -6.87
C THR A 103 -0.67 -1.36 -6.21
N LEU A 104 -1.18 -0.22 -5.74
CA LEU A 104 -2.53 -0.11 -5.16
C LEU A 104 -3.59 -0.56 -6.16
N ASN A 105 -3.50 -0.10 -7.40
CA ASN A 105 -4.41 -0.47 -8.48
C ASN A 105 -4.39 -1.99 -8.73
N ARG A 106 -3.20 -2.60 -8.90
CA ARG A 106 -3.07 -4.06 -9.11
C ARG A 106 -3.60 -4.86 -7.93
N LEU A 107 -3.36 -4.43 -6.70
CA LEU A 107 -3.86 -5.10 -5.49
C LEU A 107 -5.38 -4.98 -5.37
N MET A 108 -5.95 -3.81 -5.67
CA MET A 108 -7.39 -3.60 -5.70
C MET A 108 -8.05 -4.46 -6.79
N VAL A 109 -7.51 -4.47 -8.01
CA VAL A 109 -8.00 -5.34 -9.10
C VAL A 109 -7.94 -6.81 -8.69
N HIS A 110 -6.80 -7.28 -8.18
CA HIS A 110 -6.64 -8.67 -7.72
C HIS A 110 -7.63 -9.04 -6.62
N PHE A 111 -7.88 -8.13 -5.68
CA PHE A 111 -8.82 -8.37 -4.60
C PHE A 111 -10.27 -8.44 -5.12
N LEU A 112 -10.68 -7.44 -5.90
CA LEU A 112 -12.04 -7.33 -6.41
C LEU A 112 -12.39 -8.52 -7.32
N THR A 113 -11.44 -8.98 -8.13
CA THR A 113 -11.58 -10.19 -8.97
C THR A 113 -11.63 -11.49 -8.17
N LYS A 114 -10.82 -11.65 -7.12
CA LYS A 114 -10.74 -12.90 -6.34
C LYS A 114 -11.92 -13.12 -5.38
N ASN A 115 -12.61 -12.06 -4.99
CA ASN A 115 -13.74 -12.16 -4.05
C ASN A 115 -15.10 -12.22 -4.78
N ASP A 116 -15.09 -12.49 -6.10
CA ASP A 116 -16.29 -12.56 -6.94
C ASP A 116 -17.28 -11.44 -6.62
N TYR A 117 -16.82 -10.18 -6.63
CA TYR A 117 -17.77 -9.08 -6.58
C TYR A 117 -18.67 -9.20 -7.82
N PRO A 118 -19.93 -9.63 -7.69
CA PRO A 118 -20.73 -10.13 -8.83
C PRO A 118 -21.02 -9.06 -9.90
N VAL A 119 -20.72 -7.83 -9.53
CA VAL A 119 -21.08 -6.57 -10.17
C VAL A 119 -20.10 -6.18 -11.25
N LEU A 120 -18.82 -6.51 -11.09
CA LEU A 120 -17.79 -6.11 -12.03
C LEU A 120 -17.58 -7.27 -13.01
N LYS A 121 -18.55 -7.48 -13.91
CA LYS A 121 -18.54 -8.61 -14.87
C LYS A 121 -17.44 -8.52 -15.94
N SER A 122 -16.66 -7.43 -15.98
CA SER A 122 -15.55 -7.26 -16.92
C SER A 122 -14.28 -6.74 -16.25
N ASN A 123 -13.13 -7.26 -16.68
CA ASN A 123 -11.80 -6.80 -16.26
C ASN A 123 -11.62 -5.27 -16.40
N ARG A 124 -12.26 -4.67 -17.42
CA ARG A 124 -12.21 -3.22 -17.68
C ARG A 124 -12.90 -2.39 -16.60
N MET A 125 -14.01 -2.88 -16.03
CA MET A 125 -14.70 -2.19 -14.93
C MET A 125 -13.91 -2.27 -13.63
N TYR A 126 -13.29 -3.43 -13.33
CA TYR A 126 -12.36 -3.55 -12.20
C TYR A 126 -11.20 -2.55 -12.29
N GLU A 127 -10.62 -2.40 -13.48
CA GLU A 127 -9.51 -1.48 -13.72
C GLU A 127 -9.93 -0.01 -13.55
N LEU A 128 -11.08 0.39 -14.09
CA LEU A 128 -11.59 1.75 -13.96
C LEU A 128 -11.84 2.14 -12.50
N VAL A 129 -12.46 1.26 -11.72
CA VAL A 129 -12.70 1.48 -10.29
C VAL A 129 -11.42 1.58 -9.51
N SER A 130 -10.51 0.65 -9.77
CA SER A 130 -9.26 0.56 -9.03
C SER A 130 -8.37 1.76 -9.34
N ARG A 131 -8.36 2.26 -10.59
CA ARG A 131 -7.70 3.53 -10.96
C ARG A 131 -8.36 4.74 -10.31
N SER A 132 -9.69 4.81 -10.30
CA SER A 132 -10.43 5.90 -9.65
C SER A 132 -10.17 5.96 -8.15
N ASN A 133 -10.20 4.80 -7.48
CA ASN A 133 -9.96 4.69 -6.05
C ASN A 133 -8.49 4.95 -5.68
N ALA A 134 -7.54 4.45 -6.46
CA ALA A 134 -6.12 4.78 -6.29
C ALA A 134 -5.87 6.29 -6.46
N SER A 135 -6.50 6.92 -7.45
CA SER A 135 -6.42 8.38 -7.66
C SER A 135 -6.95 9.17 -6.46
N ARG A 136 -8.07 8.75 -5.87
CA ARG A 136 -8.64 9.40 -4.67
C ARG A 136 -7.72 9.30 -3.47
N ILE A 137 -7.16 8.11 -3.23
CA ILE A 137 -6.20 7.88 -2.15
C ILE A 137 -5.00 8.83 -2.30
N ILE A 138 -4.47 9.00 -3.50
CA ILE A 138 -3.34 9.90 -3.73
C ILE A 138 -3.71 11.36 -3.57
N GLN A 139 -4.87 11.77 -4.07
CA GLN A 139 -5.34 13.13 -3.83
C GLN A 139 -5.40 13.42 -2.33
N TRP A 140 -5.97 12.50 -1.55
CA TRP A 140 -6.00 12.61 -0.10
C TRP A 140 -4.60 12.68 0.54
N MET A 141 -3.67 11.83 0.11
CA MET A 141 -2.27 11.86 0.56
C MET A 141 -1.58 13.19 0.19
N SER A 142 -1.83 13.72 -1.01
CA SER A 142 -1.25 14.98 -1.50
C SER A 142 -1.74 16.20 -0.72
N LEU A 143 -2.93 16.10 -0.13
CA LEU A 143 -3.50 17.09 0.78
C LEU A 143 -3.08 16.83 2.23
N ASP A 144 -1.97 16.12 2.44
CA ASP A 144 -1.42 15.79 3.76
C ASP A 144 -2.42 15.07 4.66
N PHE A 145 -3.32 14.27 4.06
CA PHE A 145 -4.36 13.55 4.78
C PHE A 145 -5.35 14.48 5.53
N ASN A 146 -5.47 15.75 5.09
CA ASN A 146 -6.31 16.77 5.76
C ASN A 146 -7.82 16.47 5.72
N ASP A 147 -8.25 15.56 4.84
CA ASP A 147 -9.65 15.18 4.72
C ASP A 147 -10.03 14.14 5.78
N ASN A 148 -11.28 14.16 6.26
CA ASN A 148 -11.75 13.17 7.24
C ASN A 148 -11.63 11.77 6.65
N HIS A 149 -10.90 10.88 7.32
CA HIS A 149 -10.69 9.50 6.89
C HIS A 149 -12.00 8.75 6.64
N GLU A 150 -13.05 9.02 7.41
CA GLU A 150 -14.38 8.43 7.18
C GLU A 150 -14.99 8.86 5.83
N ASN A 151 -14.72 10.08 5.34
CA ASN A 151 -15.17 10.52 4.01
C ASN A 151 -14.43 9.76 2.91
N VAL A 152 -13.11 9.56 3.06
CA VAL A 152 -12.31 8.79 2.09
C VAL A 152 -12.77 7.34 2.05
N ILE A 153 -13.02 6.73 3.21
CA ILE A 153 -13.57 5.38 3.31
C ILE A 153 -14.93 5.32 2.63
N TYR A 154 -15.82 6.27 2.92
CA TYR A 154 -17.13 6.36 2.32
C TYR A 154 -17.03 6.45 0.80
N ASP A 155 -16.20 7.33 0.25
CA ASP A 155 -16.05 7.52 -1.20
C ASP A 155 -15.50 6.27 -1.91
N LEU A 156 -14.54 5.57 -1.29
CA LEU A 156 -13.96 4.34 -1.82
C LEU A 156 -14.98 3.20 -1.87
N ILE A 157 -15.84 3.10 -0.85
CA ILE A 157 -16.92 2.10 -0.77
C ILE A 157 -18.08 2.51 -1.68
N PHE A 158 -18.43 3.78 -1.71
CA PHE A 158 -19.53 4.32 -2.51
C PHE A 158 -19.27 4.15 -4.00
N SER A 159 -18.03 4.37 -4.47
CA SER A 159 -17.66 4.12 -5.86
C SER A 159 -17.83 2.65 -6.27
N LEU A 160 -17.56 1.71 -5.36
CA LEU A 160 -17.81 0.28 -5.56
C LEU A 160 -19.32 0.00 -5.59
N ARG A 161 -20.08 0.52 -4.61
CA ARG A 161 -21.53 0.31 -4.46
C ARG A 161 -22.38 0.95 -5.55
N ILE A 162 -21.99 2.11 -6.09
CA ILE A 162 -22.69 2.71 -7.24
C ILE A 162 -22.63 1.77 -8.43
N LEU A 163 -21.48 1.16 -8.67
CA LEU A 163 -21.32 0.24 -9.79
C LEU A 163 -22.15 -1.02 -9.59
N GLU A 164 -22.41 -1.43 -8.34
CA GLU A 164 -23.36 -2.50 -8.03
C GLU A 164 -24.79 -2.19 -8.47
N LYS A 165 -25.14 -0.90 -8.57
CA LYS A 165 -26.47 -0.46 -8.98
C LYS A 165 -26.59 -0.13 -10.47
N LEU A 166 -25.47 -0.05 -11.19
CA LEU A 166 -25.42 0.32 -12.61
C LEU A 166 -25.27 -0.90 -13.55
N VAL A 167 -25.12 -2.11 -13.02
CA VAL A 167 -24.96 -3.38 -13.73
C VAL A 167 -26.13 -4.32 -13.41
#